data_AF-A0A6V7VX54-F1
#
_entry.id   AF-A0A6V7VX54-F1
#
_cell.length_a   1.000
_cell.length_b   1.000
_cell.length_c   1.000
_cell.angle_alpha   90.00
_cell.angle_beta   90.00
_cell.angle_gamma   90.00
#
_symmetry.space_group_name_H-M   'P 1'
#
loop_
_entity.id
_entity.type
_entity.pdbx_description
1 polymer ?
#
loop_
_entity_poly.entity_id
_entity_poly.type
_entity_poly.pdbx_seq_one_letter_code
_entity_poly.pdbx_strand_id
1 'polypeptide(L)'
;MSKFYFFNFLLYSIIGISLFNGLLAEFDCYSCASPILQSEWQGTGLRLAPQVFFEGDAGTGNPNKLKQFAFLDKCGEKGSTTNIQPMSHCSGGVCIEMLIVSNGIYSIVRGCLNDFFPPDYPVPTGNLECVYGASNQNATVVSANKIEFVRQATVGLSLCQASQQSDPCNNKLLINDKFAKGQQASDGWGPDCKKASGMVECLKCMRNDMEGDCHRDVRTYCTGAWCTKTIGYHNGRWLEMRGCSPFNPLNTQSCITIERQSELSQLGDTQIPQHLSIEQCFCSGQRCNGAISIKFNKGILNYIFSSIFALILALSI
;
A
#
# COMPACT_ATOMS: atom_id res chain seq x y z
N MET A 1 -46.40 -22.73 50.02
CA MET A 1 -46.30 -22.79 48.55
C MET A 1 -45.28 -21.76 48.09
N SER A 2 -44.05 -22.18 47.77
CA SER A 2 -43.15 -21.52 46.80
C SER A 2 -41.82 -22.28 46.81
N LYS A 3 -41.79 -23.40 46.07
CA LYS A 3 -40.58 -24.01 45.51
C LYS A 3 -40.64 -23.68 44.01
N PHE A 4 -39.48 -23.67 43.36
CA PHE A 4 -39.22 -23.29 41.96
C PHE A 4 -39.11 -21.78 41.78
N TYR A 5 -37.90 -21.30 41.45
CA TYR A 5 -37.59 -20.17 40.55
C TYR A 5 -36.13 -19.71 40.64
N PHE A 6 -35.26 -20.33 41.43
CA PHE A 6 -33.86 -19.88 41.56
C PHE A 6 -32.80 -20.71 40.81
N PHE A 7 -33.18 -21.79 40.12
CA PHE A 7 -32.19 -22.70 39.48
C PHE A 7 -32.08 -22.60 37.96
N ASN A 8 -32.85 -21.73 37.29
CA ASN A 8 -32.82 -21.59 35.82
C ASN A 8 -32.02 -20.40 35.29
N PHE A 9 -31.57 -19.47 36.13
CA PHE A 9 -30.85 -18.28 35.66
C PHE A 9 -29.32 -18.47 35.58
N LEU A 10 -28.76 -19.45 36.28
CA LEU A 10 -27.31 -19.72 36.27
C LEU A 10 -26.86 -20.65 35.14
N LEU A 11 -27.76 -21.44 34.54
CA LEU A 11 -27.40 -22.32 33.43
C LEU A 11 -27.32 -21.58 32.08
N TYR A 12 -28.08 -20.49 31.90
CA TYR A 12 -28.02 -19.68 30.67
C TYR A 12 -26.81 -18.74 30.61
N SER A 13 -26.26 -18.33 31.76
CA SER A 13 -25.08 -17.46 31.79
C SER A 13 -23.75 -18.19 31.56
N ILE A 14 -23.70 -19.52 31.74
CA ILE A 14 -22.48 -20.31 31.53
C ILE A 14 -22.43 -20.90 30.11
N ILE A 15 -23.60 -21.15 29.49
CA ILE A 15 -23.67 -21.63 28.10
C ILE A 15 -23.54 -20.46 27.08
N GLY A 16 -23.83 -19.21 27.48
CA GLY A 16 -23.73 -18.02 26.62
C GLY A 16 -22.33 -17.43 26.43
N ILE A 17 -21.32 -17.83 27.24
CA ILE A 17 -19.95 -17.29 27.15
C ILE A 17 -19.02 -18.22 26.35
N SER A 18 -19.45 -19.45 26.04
CA SER A 18 -18.57 -20.50 25.52
C SER A 18 -18.50 -20.61 23.98
N LEU A 19 -19.09 -19.67 23.22
CA LEU A 19 -19.10 -19.71 21.75
C LEU A 19 -18.59 -18.44 21.05
N PHE A 20 -18.09 -17.45 21.80
CA PHE A 20 -17.41 -16.27 21.24
C PHE A 20 -15.92 -16.24 21.56
N ASN A 21 -15.29 -17.40 21.76
CA ASN A 21 -13.90 -17.55 21.32
C ASN A 21 -13.94 -17.85 19.83
N GLY A 22 -14.25 -16.82 19.04
CA GLY A 22 -13.82 -16.84 17.65
C GLY A 22 -12.31 -17.03 17.71
N LEU A 23 -11.85 -18.25 17.43
CA LEU A 23 -10.50 -18.49 16.98
C LEU A 23 -10.26 -17.41 15.93
N LEU A 24 -9.49 -16.37 16.29
CA LEU A 24 -8.91 -15.50 15.31
C LEU A 24 -8.06 -16.44 14.48
N ALA A 25 -8.53 -16.80 13.29
CA ALA A 25 -7.76 -17.65 12.41
C ALA A 25 -6.43 -16.91 12.15
N GLU A 26 -5.36 -17.47 12.71
CA GLU A 26 -3.99 -16.98 12.61
C GLU A 26 -3.48 -17.25 11.20
N PHE A 27 -2.89 -16.24 10.58
CA PHE A 27 -2.58 -16.22 9.17
C PHE A 27 -1.24 -15.52 8.97
N ASP A 28 -0.29 -16.19 8.33
CA ASP A 28 1.06 -15.69 8.20
C ASP A 28 1.37 -15.09 6.82
N CYS A 29 2.09 -13.98 6.87
CA CYS A 29 2.45 -13.15 5.74
C CYS A 29 3.96 -12.89 5.79
N TYR A 30 4.68 -13.04 4.67
CA TYR A 30 6.05 -12.52 4.62
C TYR A 30 6.02 -11.01 4.82
N SER A 31 6.96 -10.49 5.60
CA SER A 31 6.92 -9.13 6.14
C SER A 31 8.30 -8.48 6.01
N CYS A 32 8.58 -7.94 4.84
CA CYS A 32 9.86 -7.33 4.53
C CYS A 32 9.77 -6.30 3.41
N ALA A 33 10.82 -5.50 3.24
CA ALA A 33 10.98 -4.63 2.09
C ALA A 33 12.44 -4.54 1.64
N SER A 34 12.67 -4.10 0.40
CA SER A 34 14.02 -3.76 -0.08
C SER A 34 14.62 -2.61 0.74
N PRO A 35 15.93 -2.60 1.07
CA PRO A 35 16.52 -1.61 1.97
C PRO A 35 16.37 -0.15 1.55
N ILE A 36 16.39 0.14 0.24
CA ILE A 36 16.19 1.50 -0.26
C ILE A 36 14.84 2.10 0.18
N LEU A 37 13.83 1.28 0.44
CA LEU A 37 12.52 1.74 0.90
C LEU A 37 12.54 2.22 2.35
N GLN A 38 13.61 1.95 3.10
CA GLN A 38 13.82 2.52 4.43
C GLN A 38 14.07 4.02 4.36
N SER A 39 14.59 4.59 3.28
CA SER A 39 14.65 6.06 3.11
C SER A 39 13.58 6.55 2.14
N GLU A 40 13.10 5.71 1.23
CA GLU A 40 12.20 6.10 0.14
C GLU A 40 10.76 5.55 0.25
N TRP A 41 10.24 5.36 1.47
CA TRP A 41 8.94 4.73 1.69
C TRP A 41 7.79 5.40 0.93
N GLN A 42 7.81 6.73 0.81
CA GLN A 42 6.82 7.51 0.06
C GLN A 42 6.67 7.08 -1.41
N GLY A 43 7.72 6.48 -2.00
CA GLY A 43 7.69 5.94 -3.35
C GLY A 43 6.77 4.72 -3.49
N THR A 44 6.40 4.07 -2.39
CA THR A 44 5.49 2.91 -2.37
C THR A 44 4.03 3.31 -2.60
N GLY A 45 3.65 4.54 -2.25
CA GLY A 45 2.25 4.94 -2.15
C GLY A 45 1.49 4.31 -0.96
N LEU A 46 2.18 3.58 -0.08
CA LEU A 46 1.61 3.03 1.14
C LEU A 46 1.67 4.07 2.26
N ARG A 47 0.63 4.11 3.09
CA ARG A 47 0.46 5.17 4.09
C ARG A 47 1.43 5.07 5.25
N LEU A 48 1.63 3.86 5.76
CA LEU A 48 2.49 3.59 6.91
C LEU A 48 3.68 2.75 6.49
N ALA A 49 4.87 3.16 6.93
CA ALA A 49 6.03 2.28 6.96
C ALA A 49 5.93 1.45 8.24
N PRO A 50 5.92 0.11 8.18
CA PRO A 50 5.90 -0.70 9.38
C PRO A 50 7.14 -0.41 10.22
N GLN A 51 6.96 -0.36 11.54
CA GLN A 51 8.09 -0.27 12.45
C GLN A 51 8.89 -1.57 12.38
N VAL A 52 10.22 -1.43 12.30
CA VAL A 52 11.14 -2.57 12.31
C VAL A 52 11.20 -3.10 13.74
N PHE A 53 10.82 -4.36 13.94
CA PHE A 53 10.99 -5.05 15.21
C PHE A 53 11.91 -6.24 14.99
N PHE A 54 13.00 -6.29 15.74
CA PHE A 54 13.88 -7.46 15.80
C PHE A 54 13.52 -8.29 17.03
N GLU A 55 13.59 -9.61 16.87
CA GLU A 55 13.40 -10.58 17.92
C GLU A 55 14.58 -10.51 18.91
N GLY A 56 14.47 -9.56 19.84
CA GLY A 56 15.44 -9.24 20.89
C GLY A 56 14.79 -8.64 22.14
N ASP A 57 13.58 -8.08 22.02
CA ASP A 57 12.69 -7.72 23.14
C ASP A 57 11.86 -8.92 23.66
N ALA A 58 12.33 -10.15 23.40
CA ALA A 58 11.75 -11.42 23.86
C ALA A 58 11.89 -11.65 25.39
N GLY A 59 12.18 -10.62 26.18
CA GLY A 59 12.21 -10.67 27.64
C GLY A 59 10.81 -10.63 28.27
N THR A 60 9.78 -10.24 27.52
CA THR A 60 8.38 -10.32 27.97
C THR A 60 7.71 -11.47 27.23
N GLY A 61 7.53 -12.63 27.86
CA GLY A 61 6.95 -13.85 27.28
C GLY A 61 5.48 -13.72 26.86
N ASN A 62 5.17 -12.77 25.98
CA ASN A 62 3.87 -12.60 25.36
C ASN A 62 3.93 -13.13 23.91
N PRO A 63 3.39 -14.32 23.63
CA PRO A 63 3.42 -14.94 22.31
C PRO A 63 2.61 -14.17 21.25
N ASN A 64 1.82 -13.15 21.62
CA ASN A 64 0.93 -12.41 20.72
C ASN A 64 1.58 -11.19 20.02
N LYS A 65 2.92 -11.09 19.96
CA LYS A 65 3.59 -9.82 19.60
C LYS A 65 4.76 -9.89 18.62
N LEU A 66 4.82 -10.90 17.75
CA LEU A 66 5.85 -10.95 16.70
C LEU A 66 5.28 -10.37 15.39
N LYS A 67 5.18 -9.05 15.31
CA LYS A 67 5.18 -8.34 14.02
C LYS A 67 6.63 -8.09 13.66
N GLN A 68 7.25 -9.00 12.93
CA GLN A 68 8.62 -8.79 12.48
C GLN A 68 8.55 -8.17 11.08
N PHE A 69 8.96 -6.91 10.95
CA PHE A 69 9.17 -6.30 9.64
C PHE A 69 10.64 -5.94 9.52
N ALA A 70 11.27 -6.29 8.40
CA ALA A 70 12.67 -5.98 8.19
C ALA A 70 12.96 -5.48 6.77
N PHE A 71 13.91 -4.58 6.67
CA PHE A 71 14.48 -4.13 5.41
C PHE A 71 15.64 -5.05 5.04
N LEU A 72 15.45 -5.90 4.02
CA LEU A 72 16.38 -6.98 3.67
C LEU A 72 16.63 -7.01 2.16
N ASP A 73 17.89 -7.15 1.76
CA ASP A 73 18.28 -7.29 0.34
C ASP A 73 17.55 -8.48 -0.33
N LYS A 74 17.35 -9.56 0.44
CA LYS A 74 16.77 -10.83 -0.03
C LYS A 74 15.25 -10.91 0.10
N CYS A 75 14.57 -9.80 0.37
CA CYS A 75 13.10 -9.79 0.46
C CYS A 75 12.43 -10.28 -0.84
N GLY A 76 13.09 -10.08 -1.99
CA GLY A 76 12.59 -10.47 -3.32
C GLY A 76 13.11 -11.82 -3.85
N GLU A 77 13.84 -12.59 -3.06
CA GLU A 77 14.42 -13.88 -3.47
C GLU A 77 13.56 -15.05 -2.98
N LYS A 78 13.45 -16.12 -3.78
CA LYS A 78 12.74 -17.35 -3.40
C LYS A 78 13.74 -18.34 -2.80
N GLY A 79 13.50 -18.81 -1.58
CA GLY A 79 14.12 -20.05 -1.08
C GLY A 79 15.60 -19.98 -0.67
N SER A 80 16.05 -18.91 -0.01
CA SER A 80 17.33 -19.00 0.73
C SER A 80 17.09 -19.78 2.03
N THR A 81 17.45 -21.07 2.06
CA THR A 81 17.40 -21.93 3.26
C THR A 81 18.17 -21.38 4.47
N THR A 82 18.98 -20.33 4.26
CA THR A 82 19.79 -19.64 5.26
C THR A 82 19.25 -18.27 5.68
N ASN A 83 18.16 -17.76 5.09
CA ASN A 83 17.59 -16.46 5.44
C ASN A 83 16.09 -16.60 5.71
N ILE A 84 15.73 -16.57 6.99
CA ILE A 84 14.34 -16.56 7.45
C ILE A 84 13.77 -15.21 7.04
N GLN A 85 12.86 -15.20 6.06
CA GLN A 85 12.08 -13.99 5.80
C GLN A 85 11.20 -13.74 7.03
N PRO A 86 11.16 -12.50 7.56
CA PRO A 86 10.33 -12.21 8.72
C PRO A 86 8.88 -12.50 8.37
N MET A 87 8.17 -13.10 9.31
CA MET A 87 6.74 -13.39 9.19
C MET A 87 5.98 -12.52 10.18
N SER A 88 4.86 -11.98 9.72
CA SER A 88 3.94 -11.21 10.55
C SER A 88 2.57 -11.86 10.53
N HIS A 89 1.91 -11.82 11.69
CA HIS A 89 0.57 -12.32 11.87
C HIS A 89 -0.45 -11.28 11.37
N CYS A 90 -1.21 -11.64 10.35
CA CYS A 90 -2.15 -10.78 9.64
C CYS A 90 -3.55 -10.79 10.29
N SER A 91 -3.94 -9.73 11.01
CA SER A 91 -5.33 -9.54 11.38
C SER A 91 -6.19 -9.38 10.12
N GLY A 92 -7.13 -10.30 9.88
CA GLY A 92 -7.94 -10.35 8.65
C GLY A 92 -7.34 -11.16 7.49
N GLY A 93 -6.11 -11.67 7.65
CA GLY A 93 -5.52 -12.65 6.74
C GLY A 93 -5.26 -12.17 5.31
N VAL A 94 -5.12 -10.87 5.05
CA VAL A 94 -4.76 -10.38 3.70
C VAL A 94 -3.29 -9.99 3.65
N CYS A 95 -2.52 -10.71 2.82
CA CYS A 95 -1.15 -10.35 2.50
C CYS A 95 -1.11 -9.39 1.31
N ILE A 96 -0.06 -8.60 1.26
CA ILE A 96 0.33 -7.78 0.12
C ILE A 96 1.76 -8.13 -0.29
N GLU A 97 2.00 -8.12 -1.59
CA GLU A 97 3.33 -7.99 -2.20
C GLU A 97 3.27 -6.98 -3.34
N MET A 98 4.32 -6.18 -3.49
CA MET A 98 4.35 -5.09 -4.45
C MET A 98 5.75 -4.91 -5.02
N LEU A 99 5.86 -4.87 -6.35
CA LEU A 99 7.08 -4.51 -7.07
C LEU A 99 6.97 -3.07 -7.54
N ILE A 100 7.97 -2.24 -7.20
CA ILE A 100 8.01 -0.81 -7.52
C ILE A 100 9.39 -0.39 -7.99
N VAL A 101 9.48 0.80 -8.58
CA VAL A 101 10.74 1.49 -8.79
C VAL A 101 10.84 2.59 -7.75
N SER A 102 11.90 2.58 -6.96
CA SER A 102 12.18 3.63 -5.98
C SER A 102 13.62 4.12 -6.15
N ASN A 103 13.78 5.42 -6.38
CA ASN A 103 15.07 6.04 -6.70
C ASN A 103 15.86 5.29 -7.80
N GLY A 104 15.15 4.84 -8.85
CA GLY A 104 15.76 4.09 -9.95
C GLY A 104 16.17 2.65 -9.61
N ILE A 105 15.84 2.13 -8.44
CA ILE A 105 16.11 0.74 -8.02
C ILE A 105 14.81 -0.05 -8.02
N TYR A 106 14.83 -1.23 -8.65
CA TYR A 106 13.70 -2.15 -8.64
C TYR A 106 13.58 -2.82 -7.26
N SER A 107 12.46 -2.59 -6.59
CA SER A 107 12.29 -2.88 -5.17
C SER A 107 11.00 -3.66 -4.93
N ILE A 108 10.97 -4.39 -3.81
CA ILE A 108 9.80 -5.15 -3.38
C ILE A 108 9.37 -4.75 -1.96
N VAL A 109 8.07 -4.82 -1.71
CA VAL A 109 7.47 -4.76 -0.37
C VAL A 109 6.59 -5.99 -0.19
N ARG A 110 6.62 -6.60 0.99
CA ARG A 110 5.75 -7.70 1.43
C ARG A 110 5.30 -7.43 2.86
N GLY A 111 4.05 -7.76 3.17
CA GLY A 111 3.57 -7.67 4.55
C GLY A 111 2.09 -7.98 4.71
N CYS A 112 1.58 -7.70 5.89
CA CYS A 112 0.16 -7.63 6.16
C CYS A 112 -0.42 -6.35 5.57
N LEU A 113 -1.57 -6.42 4.91
CA LEU A 113 -2.21 -5.21 4.38
C LEU A 113 -2.45 -4.16 5.49
N ASN A 114 -2.88 -4.62 6.67
CA ASN A 114 -3.17 -3.78 7.83
C ASN A 114 -1.94 -3.18 8.53
N ASP A 115 -0.73 -3.56 8.14
CA ASP A 115 0.47 -2.89 8.65
C ASP A 115 0.79 -1.61 7.86
N PHE A 116 0.23 -1.49 6.65
CA PHE A 116 0.47 -0.36 5.74
C PHE A 116 -0.65 0.67 5.74
N PHE A 117 -1.83 0.27 6.24
CA PHE A 117 -3.02 1.10 6.31
C PHE A 117 -3.54 1.13 7.75
N PRO A 118 -4.16 2.24 8.17
CA PRO A 118 -4.72 2.33 9.52
C PRO A 118 -5.90 1.35 9.69
N PRO A 119 -6.26 1.00 10.94
CA PRO A 119 -7.27 -0.03 11.21
C PRO A 119 -8.68 0.25 10.66
N ASP A 120 -9.00 1.52 10.39
CA ASP A 120 -10.27 1.97 9.80
C ASP A 120 -10.30 1.85 8.27
N TYR A 121 -9.16 1.50 7.66
CA TYR A 121 -9.08 1.28 6.23
C TYR A 121 -9.80 -0.03 5.85
N PRO A 122 -10.76 0.00 4.90
CA PRO A 122 -11.51 -1.18 4.54
C PRO A 122 -10.59 -2.20 3.85
N VAL A 123 -10.34 -3.31 4.53
CA VAL A 123 -9.68 -4.47 3.94
C VAL A 123 -10.57 -5.02 2.82
N PRO A 124 -10.05 -5.24 1.60
CA PRO A 124 -10.81 -5.89 0.55
C PRO A 124 -11.19 -7.31 0.99
N THR A 125 -12.49 -7.59 1.16
CA THR A 125 -13.01 -8.90 1.59
C THR A 125 -13.46 -9.78 0.41
N GLY A 126 -13.03 -9.47 -0.82
CA GLY A 126 -13.51 -10.09 -2.07
C GLY A 126 -12.40 -10.68 -2.95
N ASN A 127 -12.59 -10.62 -4.27
CA ASN A 127 -11.59 -11.06 -5.27
C ASN A 127 -10.30 -10.25 -5.09
N LEU A 128 -9.34 -10.83 -4.38
CA LEU A 128 -8.02 -10.25 -4.20
C LEU A 128 -7.33 -10.16 -5.56
N GLU A 129 -6.81 -8.99 -5.87
CA GLU A 129 -6.34 -8.67 -7.22
C GLU A 129 -4.82 -8.75 -7.31
N CYS A 130 -4.36 -9.26 -8.45
CA CYS A 130 -3.02 -9.00 -8.92
C CYS A 130 -3.07 -8.13 -10.18
N VAL A 131 -2.45 -6.97 -10.12
CA VAL A 131 -2.42 -5.98 -11.21
C VAL A 131 -0.99 -5.53 -11.46
N TYR A 132 -0.60 -5.46 -12.73
CA TYR A 132 0.73 -5.01 -13.13
C TYR A 132 0.66 -4.05 -14.32
N GLY A 133 1.67 -3.20 -14.48
CA GLY A 133 1.76 -2.31 -15.64
C GLY A 133 3.11 -1.62 -15.74
N ALA A 134 3.36 -1.01 -16.89
CA ALA A 134 4.61 -0.31 -17.14
C ALA A 134 4.72 0.95 -16.25
N SER A 135 5.85 1.10 -15.56
CA SER A 135 6.23 2.36 -14.95
C SER A 135 6.83 3.29 -16.00
N ASN A 136 6.69 4.59 -15.79
CA ASN A 136 7.41 5.60 -16.56
C ASN A 136 8.87 5.75 -16.12
N GLN A 137 9.31 4.97 -15.13
CA GLN A 137 10.67 5.00 -14.58
C GLN A 137 11.52 3.88 -15.16
N ASN A 138 12.80 4.18 -15.36
CA ASN A 138 13.81 3.16 -15.59
C ASN A 138 14.24 2.58 -14.23
N ALA A 139 14.64 1.32 -14.23
CA ALA A 139 15.07 0.64 -13.01
C ALA A 139 16.36 -0.14 -13.22
N THR A 140 17.22 -0.07 -12.22
CA THR A 140 18.30 -1.01 -12.00
C THR A 140 17.75 -2.17 -11.19
N VAL A 141 17.77 -3.36 -11.78
CA VAL A 141 17.42 -4.62 -11.14
C VAL A 141 18.69 -5.21 -10.56
N VAL A 142 18.76 -5.33 -9.24
CA VAL A 142 19.87 -5.98 -8.54
C VAL A 142 19.37 -7.33 -8.05
N SER A 143 19.97 -8.39 -8.58
CA SER A 143 19.73 -9.77 -8.16
C SER A 143 21.06 -10.41 -7.75
N ALA A 144 21.03 -11.51 -6.99
CA ALA A 144 22.21 -12.15 -6.39
C ALA A 144 23.47 -12.20 -7.29
N ASN A 145 23.32 -12.44 -8.59
CA ASN A 145 24.44 -12.61 -9.52
C ASN A 145 24.42 -11.66 -10.72
N LYS A 146 23.49 -10.69 -10.78
CA LYS A 146 23.29 -9.86 -11.97
C LYS A 146 22.74 -8.49 -11.61
N ILE A 147 23.34 -7.46 -12.19
CA ILE A 147 22.82 -6.09 -12.22
C ILE A 147 22.38 -5.81 -13.65
N GLU A 148 21.14 -5.35 -13.81
CA GLU A 148 20.58 -5.05 -15.12
C GLU A 148 19.81 -3.73 -15.14
N PHE A 149 20.00 -2.95 -16.18
CA PHE A 149 19.23 -1.75 -16.43
C PHE A 149 18.03 -2.03 -17.33
N VAL A 150 16.83 -1.71 -16.85
CA VAL A 150 15.56 -1.90 -17.56
C VAL A 150 14.92 -0.54 -17.82
N ARG A 151 14.62 -0.26 -19.08
CA ARG A 151 13.84 0.93 -19.46
C ARG A 151 12.36 0.65 -19.25
N GLN A 152 11.64 1.62 -18.66
CA GLN A 152 10.20 1.51 -18.36
C GLN A 152 9.84 0.20 -17.65
N ALA A 153 10.40 0.00 -16.46
CA ALA A 153 10.23 -1.25 -15.73
C ALA A 153 8.75 -1.50 -15.39
N THR A 154 8.30 -2.73 -15.53
CA THR A 154 6.97 -3.16 -15.12
C THR A 154 6.92 -3.26 -13.61
N VAL A 155 5.90 -2.67 -13.01
CA VAL A 155 5.63 -2.66 -11.57
C VAL A 155 4.25 -3.28 -11.32
N GLY A 156 3.97 -3.71 -10.10
CA GLY A 156 2.68 -4.33 -9.81
C GLY A 156 2.42 -4.56 -8.34
N LEU A 157 1.18 -4.92 -8.06
CA LEU A 157 0.62 -5.19 -6.75
C LEU A 157 -0.12 -6.52 -6.81
N SER A 158 0.07 -7.37 -5.81
CA SER A 158 -0.65 -8.62 -5.62
C SER A 158 -1.16 -8.68 -4.19
N LEU A 159 -2.46 -8.91 -4.05
CA LEU A 159 -3.11 -9.20 -2.78
C LEU A 159 -3.51 -10.67 -2.76
N CYS A 160 -3.39 -11.33 -1.61
CA CYS A 160 -3.78 -12.72 -1.47
C CYS A 160 -4.23 -13.03 -0.04
N GLN A 161 -5.10 -14.04 0.08
CA GLN A 161 -5.62 -14.47 1.36
C GLN A 161 -4.61 -15.44 1.94
N ALA A 162 -4.03 -15.07 3.07
CA ALA A 162 -3.20 -15.94 3.87
C ALA A 162 -4.00 -17.19 4.27
N SER A 163 -3.28 -18.30 4.36
CA SER A 163 -3.81 -19.62 4.69
C SER A 163 -3.05 -20.14 5.90
N GLN A 164 -3.73 -20.86 6.80
CA GLN A 164 -3.13 -21.37 8.04
C GLN A 164 -2.21 -22.58 7.80
N GLN A 165 -2.20 -23.18 6.61
CA GLN A 165 -1.63 -24.51 6.36
C GLN A 165 -0.66 -24.56 5.16
N SER A 166 -0.23 -23.42 4.63
CA SER A 166 0.67 -23.35 3.47
C SER A 166 1.71 -22.24 3.63
N ASP A 167 2.73 -22.27 2.78
CA ASP A 167 3.65 -21.13 2.61
C ASP A 167 2.88 -19.81 2.48
N PRO A 168 3.39 -18.68 3.05
CA PRO A 168 2.75 -17.38 2.91
C PRO A 168 2.47 -17.05 1.44
N CYS A 169 1.23 -16.64 1.15
CA CYS A 169 0.77 -16.51 -0.23
C CYS A 169 1.43 -15.35 -1.00
N ASN A 170 2.05 -14.39 -0.29
CA ASN A 170 2.73 -13.22 -0.85
C ASN A 170 4.21 -13.51 -1.17
N ASN A 171 4.41 -14.59 -1.92
CA ASN A 171 5.73 -15.08 -2.31
C ASN A 171 5.87 -15.27 -3.84
N LYS A 172 4.95 -14.70 -4.62
CA LYS A 172 4.86 -14.92 -6.07
C LYS A 172 5.74 -13.94 -6.83
N LEU A 173 5.82 -12.69 -6.38
CA LEU A 173 6.59 -11.63 -7.04
C LEU A 173 8.06 -11.69 -6.64
N LEU A 174 8.97 -11.57 -7.61
CA LEU A 174 10.42 -11.63 -7.40
C LEU A 174 11.14 -10.45 -8.04
N ILE A 175 12.26 -10.03 -7.45
CA ILE A 175 13.16 -9.01 -8.04
C ILE A 175 14.03 -9.71 -9.08
N ASN A 176 13.61 -9.68 -10.34
CA ASN A 176 14.41 -10.14 -11.48
C ASN A 176 14.00 -9.42 -12.78
N ASP A 177 14.78 -9.66 -13.82
CA ASP A 177 14.58 -9.07 -15.14
C ASP A 177 13.31 -9.56 -15.83
N LYS A 178 12.86 -10.79 -15.54
CA LYS A 178 11.59 -11.34 -16.05
C LYS A 178 10.40 -10.47 -15.62
N PHE A 179 10.26 -10.19 -14.33
CA PHE A 179 9.21 -9.29 -13.83
C PHE A 179 9.40 -7.85 -14.31
N ALA A 180 10.63 -7.33 -14.24
CA ALA A 180 10.91 -5.94 -14.59
C ALA A 180 10.70 -5.62 -16.08
N LYS A 181 10.97 -6.58 -16.99
CA LYS A 181 10.73 -6.41 -18.44
C LYS A 181 9.36 -6.95 -18.87
N GLY A 182 8.72 -7.77 -18.04
CA GLY A 182 7.54 -8.54 -18.40
C GLY A 182 6.40 -7.65 -18.85
N GLN A 183 5.89 -7.89 -20.05
CA GLN A 183 4.77 -7.14 -20.63
C GLN A 183 3.49 -7.98 -20.66
N GLN A 184 3.60 -9.28 -20.39
CA GLN A 184 2.53 -10.28 -20.42
C GLN A 184 2.50 -11.11 -19.13
N ALA A 185 1.35 -11.74 -18.87
CA ALA A 185 1.16 -12.64 -17.73
C ALA A 185 2.17 -13.81 -17.74
N SER A 186 2.54 -14.33 -18.91
CA SER A 186 3.56 -15.38 -19.07
C SER A 186 4.96 -14.96 -18.60
N ASP A 187 5.22 -13.65 -18.51
CA ASP A 187 6.54 -13.09 -18.20
C ASP A 187 6.81 -13.02 -16.69
N GLY A 188 6.28 -13.97 -15.92
CA GLY A 188 6.52 -14.10 -14.48
C GLY A 188 5.35 -13.68 -13.60
N TRP A 189 4.47 -12.80 -14.10
CA TRP A 189 3.29 -12.34 -13.36
C TRP A 189 2.28 -13.47 -13.10
N GLY A 190 2.16 -14.45 -14.00
CA GLY A 190 1.21 -15.55 -13.88
C GLY A 190 -0.18 -15.22 -14.44
N PRO A 191 -1.00 -16.24 -14.75
CA PRO A 191 -2.29 -16.07 -15.44
C PRO A 191 -3.32 -15.31 -14.62
N ASP A 192 -3.20 -15.31 -13.29
CA ASP A 192 -4.14 -14.64 -12.38
C ASP A 192 -3.89 -13.13 -12.28
N CYS A 193 -2.75 -12.65 -12.79
CA CYS A 193 -2.38 -11.25 -12.80
C CYS A 193 -2.88 -10.55 -14.07
N LYS A 194 -3.56 -9.42 -13.88
CA LYS A 194 -4.13 -8.63 -14.98
C LYS A 194 -3.22 -7.44 -15.28
N LYS A 195 -2.97 -7.21 -16.56
CA LYS A 195 -2.35 -5.95 -16.98
C LYS A 195 -3.32 -4.81 -16.66
N ALA A 196 -2.82 -3.74 -16.06
CA ALA A 196 -3.56 -2.53 -15.78
C ALA A 196 -4.27 -2.05 -17.06
N SER A 197 -5.59 -1.89 -16.95
CA SER A 197 -6.45 -1.52 -18.07
C SER A 197 -6.96 -0.09 -17.90
N GLY A 198 -7.31 0.56 -19.02
CA GLY A 198 -7.77 1.94 -19.05
C GLY A 198 -6.62 2.93 -18.93
N MET A 199 -6.06 3.38 -20.05
CA MET A 199 -5.03 4.42 -20.04
C MET A 199 -5.69 5.80 -20.00
N VAL A 200 -5.45 6.54 -18.92
CA VAL A 200 -5.84 7.94 -18.80
C VAL A 200 -4.60 8.83 -18.96
N GLU A 201 -4.79 9.98 -19.58
CA GLU A 201 -3.77 11.02 -19.63
C GLU A 201 -3.82 11.82 -18.32
N CYS A 202 -2.67 11.96 -17.66
CA CYS A 202 -2.55 12.71 -16.42
C CYS A 202 -1.56 13.86 -16.60
N LEU A 203 -1.69 14.89 -15.76
CA LEU A 203 -0.67 15.92 -15.66
C LEU A 203 0.58 15.32 -15.02
N LYS A 204 1.74 15.72 -15.53
CA LYS A 204 3.04 15.33 -15.01
C LYS A 204 3.86 16.57 -14.70
N CYS A 205 4.22 16.76 -13.44
CA CYS A 205 5.09 17.84 -13.03
C CYS A 205 5.67 17.63 -11.63
N MET A 206 6.66 18.45 -11.30
CA MET A 206 7.23 18.53 -9.97
C MET A 206 7.62 19.98 -9.69
N ARG A 207 7.30 20.44 -8.48
CA ARG A 207 7.72 21.73 -7.94
C ARG A 207 8.14 21.54 -6.49
N ASN A 208 9.34 21.99 -6.15
CA ASN A 208 9.90 21.96 -4.80
C ASN A 208 10.44 23.35 -4.45
N ASP A 209 9.94 23.99 -3.40
CA ASP A 209 10.39 25.30 -2.93
C ASP A 209 10.48 26.38 -4.03
N MET A 210 9.45 26.49 -4.85
CA MET A 210 9.39 27.36 -6.04
C MET A 210 10.26 26.96 -7.22
N GLU A 211 11.14 25.97 -7.10
CA GLU A 211 11.88 25.37 -8.20
C GLU A 211 11.02 24.31 -8.92
N GLY A 212 11.10 24.27 -10.25
CA GLY A 212 10.28 23.41 -11.09
C GLY A 212 8.96 24.05 -11.52
N ASP A 213 8.23 23.35 -12.37
CA ASP A 213 7.00 23.84 -12.98
C ASP A 213 5.86 22.86 -12.73
N CYS A 214 5.07 23.14 -11.70
CA CYS A 214 3.88 22.36 -11.35
C CYS A 214 2.71 23.28 -10.98
N HIS A 215 2.33 24.17 -11.90
CA HIS A 215 1.14 25.01 -11.76
C HIS A 215 -0.07 24.45 -12.54
N ARG A 216 -1.22 25.13 -12.45
CA ARG A 216 -2.48 24.68 -13.06
C ARG A 216 -2.38 24.49 -14.58
N ASP A 217 -1.61 25.34 -15.26
CA ASP A 217 -1.50 25.37 -16.72
C ASP A 217 -0.38 24.48 -17.31
N VAL A 218 0.23 23.59 -16.51
CA VAL A 218 1.24 22.67 -17.01
C VAL A 218 0.66 21.81 -18.14
N ARG A 219 1.42 21.68 -19.24
CA ARG A 219 1.06 20.88 -20.42
C ARG A 219 1.95 19.67 -20.64
N THR A 220 2.64 19.25 -19.59
CA THR A 220 3.40 17.99 -19.59
C THR A 220 2.48 16.88 -19.11
N TYR A 221 2.42 15.81 -19.89
CA TYR A 221 1.50 14.70 -19.65
C TYR A 221 2.24 13.37 -19.50
N CYS A 222 1.57 12.42 -18.87
CA CYS A 222 1.92 11.00 -18.92
C CYS A 222 0.64 10.18 -19.11
N THR A 223 0.80 8.88 -19.39
CA THR A 223 -0.32 7.94 -19.42
C THR A 223 -0.12 6.84 -18.39
N GLY A 224 -1.22 6.37 -17.82
CA GLY A 224 -1.28 5.26 -16.86
C GLY A 224 -2.72 4.95 -16.49
N ALA A 225 -2.94 3.93 -15.66
CA ALA A 225 -4.29 3.60 -15.22
C ALA A 225 -4.84 4.58 -14.18
N TRP A 226 -3.94 5.20 -13.43
CA TRP A 226 -4.26 6.15 -12.37
C TRP A 226 -3.42 7.40 -12.51
N CYS A 227 -4.04 8.55 -12.21
CA CYS A 227 -3.32 9.79 -12.00
C CYS A 227 -2.96 9.94 -10.53
N THR A 228 -1.72 10.37 -10.28
CA THR A 228 -1.22 10.65 -8.93
C THR A 228 -1.06 12.15 -8.71
N LYS A 229 -1.32 12.59 -7.49
CA LYS A 229 -1.00 13.92 -7.00
C LYS A 229 -0.45 13.83 -5.58
N THR A 230 0.70 14.44 -5.35
CA THR A 230 1.30 14.57 -4.02
C THR A 230 1.50 16.04 -3.73
N ILE A 231 1.00 16.53 -2.60
CA ILE A 231 1.18 17.90 -2.13
C ILE A 231 1.57 17.92 -0.66
N GLY A 232 2.39 18.88 -0.24
CA GLY A 232 2.73 19.05 1.16
C GLY A 232 4.07 19.72 1.36
N TYR A 233 4.84 19.25 2.34
CA TYR A 233 6.10 19.83 2.75
C TYR A 233 7.19 18.77 2.93
N HIS A 234 8.38 19.08 2.44
CA HIS A 234 9.62 18.36 2.72
C HIS A 234 10.61 19.31 3.38
N ASN A 235 11.01 19.05 4.62
CA ASN A 235 11.85 19.91 5.45
C ASN A 235 11.31 21.35 5.55
N GLY A 236 9.99 21.48 5.69
CA GLY A 236 9.29 22.78 5.74
C GLY A 236 9.14 23.48 4.39
N ARG A 237 9.69 22.93 3.30
CA ARG A 237 9.59 23.48 1.95
C ARG A 237 8.43 22.86 1.18
N TRP A 238 7.67 23.68 0.48
CA TRP A 238 6.50 23.22 -0.28
C TRP A 238 6.90 22.25 -1.40
N LEU A 239 6.18 21.13 -1.51
CA LEU A 239 6.34 20.11 -2.53
C LEU A 239 5.00 19.87 -3.23
N GLU A 240 4.99 19.91 -4.56
CA GLU A 240 3.88 19.42 -5.38
C GLU A 240 4.43 18.53 -6.50
N MET A 241 3.86 17.33 -6.64
CA MET A 241 4.20 16.38 -7.69
C MET A 241 2.92 15.82 -8.31
N ARG A 242 2.92 15.65 -9.63
CA ARG A 242 1.84 15.03 -10.38
C ARG A 242 2.42 14.00 -11.32
N GLY A 243 1.71 12.89 -11.50
CA GLY A 243 2.16 11.84 -12.41
C GLY A 243 1.10 10.80 -12.70
N CYS A 244 1.60 9.64 -13.13
CA CYS A 244 0.81 8.48 -13.50
C CYS A 244 1.31 7.27 -12.72
N SER A 245 0.38 6.39 -12.36
CA SER A 245 0.67 5.08 -11.78
C SER A 245 -0.08 4.00 -12.54
N PRO A 246 0.53 2.83 -12.79
CA PRO A 246 -0.18 1.70 -13.37
C PRO A 246 -1.16 1.04 -12.40
N PHE A 247 -1.01 1.22 -11.10
CA PHE A 247 -1.96 0.71 -10.10
C PHE A 247 -2.13 1.70 -8.94
N ASN A 248 -3.16 1.47 -8.14
CA ASN A 248 -3.44 2.26 -6.95
C ASN A 248 -3.43 1.32 -5.73
N PRO A 249 -2.44 1.42 -4.83
CA PRO A 249 -2.40 0.61 -3.61
C PRO A 249 -3.64 0.76 -2.73
N LEU A 250 -4.36 1.88 -2.87
CA LEU A 250 -5.57 2.19 -2.10
C LEU A 250 -6.86 1.62 -2.71
N ASN A 251 -6.80 1.04 -3.91
CA ASN A 251 -7.94 0.56 -4.70
C ASN A 251 -9.21 1.46 -4.67
N THR A 252 -9.03 2.76 -4.43
CA THR A 252 -10.10 3.74 -4.21
C THR A 252 -9.61 5.12 -4.64
N GLN A 253 -10.50 5.96 -5.16
CA GLN A 253 -10.17 7.38 -5.41
C GLN A 253 -10.14 8.15 -4.09
N SER A 254 -9.04 7.99 -3.35
CA SER A 254 -8.85 8.59 -2.04
C SER A 254 -7.48 9.23 -1.93
N CYS A 255 -7.36 10.09 -0.93
CA CYS A 255 -6.11 10.73 -0.53
C CYS A 255 -5.70 10.18 0.82
N ILE A 256 -4.41 9.94 0.98
CA ILE A 256 -3.79 9.58 2.25
C ILE A 256 -2.79 10.63 2.66
N THR A 257 -2.73 10.91 3.96
CA THR A 257 -1.66 11.72 4.54
C THR A 257 -0.55 10.80 5.01
N ILE A 258 0.67 11.13 4.60
CA ILE A 258 1.91 10.47 4.98
C ILE A 258 2.72 11.50 5.77
N GLU A 259 2.99 11.17 7.03
CA GLU A 259 3.84 11.93 7.93
C GLU A 259 5.04 11.08 8.27
N ARG A 260 6.24 11.64 8.11
CA ARG A 260 7.47 10.88 8.28
C ARG A 260 8.62 11.73 8.79
N GLN A 261 9.36 11.14 9.70
CA GLN A 261 10.68 11.59 10.11
C GLN A 261 11.71 10.56 9.63
N SER A 262 12.76 11.03 8.98
CA SER A 262 13.91 10.24 8.55
C SER A 262 15.19 11.00 8.81
N GLU A 263 16.33 10.33 8.71
CA GLU A 263 17.63 10.97 8.87
C GLU A 263 18.47 10.68 7.64
N LEU A 264 19.07 11.75 7.09
CA LEU A 264 20.06 11.61 6.04
C LEU A 264 21.44 11.53 6.71
N SER A 265 22.09 10.37 6.60
CA SER A 265 23.48 10.23 7.02
C SER A 265 24.40 10.87 5.99
N GLN A 266 25.16 11.88 6.41
CA GLN A 266 26.28 12.41 5.63
C GLN A 266 27.60 11.77 6.04
N LEU A 267 28.63 11.95 5.22
CA LEU A 267 30.00 11.56 5.55
C LEU A 267 30.41 12.21 6.89
N GLY A 268 30.72 11.39 7.91
CA GLY A 268 31.20 11.84 9.22
C GLY A 268 30.14 11.86 10.34
N ASP A 269 29.30 10.83 10.42
CA ASP A 269 28.30 10.59 11.49
C ASP A 269 27.28 11.70 11.74
N THR A 270 27.24 12.72 10.88
CA THR A 270 26.27 13.81 11.00
C THR A 270 24.95 13.33 10.40
N GLN A 271 23.95 13.21 11.26
CA GLN A 271 22.56 12.90 10.89
C GLN A 271 21.81 14.21 10.68
N ILE A 272 21.27 14.40 9.47
CA ILE A 272 20.41 15.54 9.17
C ILE A 272 18.96 15.06 9.27
N PRO A 273 18.17 15.56 10.24
CA PRO A 273 16.77 15.20 10.35
C PRO A 273 16.01 15.72 9.14
N GLN A 274 15.19 14.85 8.58
CA GLN A 274 14.28 15.13 7.49
C GLN A 274 12.85 14.92 7.95
N HIS A 275 11.97 15.84 7.57
CA HIS A 275 10.55 15.81 7.88
C HIS A 275 9.75 15.88 6.58
N LEU A 276 8.93 14.87 6.33
CA LEU A 276 8.03 14.81 5.18
C LEU A 276 6.59 14.76 5.67
N SER A 277 5.79 15.74 5.25
CA SER A 277 4.36 15.84 5.53
C SER A 277 3.64 16.02 4.20
N ILE A 278 3.05 14.97 3.65
CA ILE A 278 2.43 15.00 2.32
C ILE A 278 1.04 14.37 2.31
N GLU A 279 0.17 14.88 1.46
CA GLU A 279 -1.07 14.26 1.03
C GLU A 279 -0.86 13.67 -0.37
N GLN A 280 -1.00 12.35 -0.50
CA GLN A 280 -0.91 11.63 -1.76
C GLN A 280 -2.29 11.10 -2.16
N CYS A 281 -2.70 11.41 -3.38
CA CYS A 281 -4.00 11.10 -3.91
C CYS A 281 -3.88 10.29 -5.21
N PHE A 282 -4.82 9.38 -5.40
CA PHE A 282 -5.02 8.64 -6.65
C PHE A 282 -6.41 8.95 -7.20
N CYS A 283 -6.51 9.16 -8.50
CA CYS A 283 -7.79 9.30 -9.18
C CYS A 283 -7.76 8.61 -10.55
N SER A 284 -8.93 8.19 -11.02
CA SER A 284 -9.10 7.67 -12.38
C SER A 284 -9.94 8.66 -13.19
N GLY A 285 -9.55 8.83 -14.45
CA GLY A 285 -10.15 9.81 -15.37
C GLY A 285 -9.11 10.75 -15.98
N GLN A 286 -9.46 11.35 -17.11
CA GLN A 286 -8.58 12.25 -17.85
C GLN A 286 -8.23 13.47 -16.98
N ARG A 287 -6.94 13.68 -16.73
CA ARG A 287 -6.35 14.85 -16.04
C ARG A 287 -6.98 15.15 -14.68
N CYS A 288 -7.51 14.13 -14.00
CA CYS A 288 -8.19 14.30 -12.71
C CYS A 288 -7.24 14.84 -11.61
N ASN A 289 -5.92 14.70 -11.80
CA ASN A 289 -4.90 15.27 -10.92
C ASN A 289 -4.62 16.77 -11.14
N GLY A 290 -5.46 17.46 -11.92
CA GLY A 290 -5.37 18.92 -12.12
C GLY A 290 -5.99 19.77 -11.01
N ALA A 291 -6.90 19.22 -10.21
CA ALA A 291 -7.57 19.94 -9.13
C ALA A 291 -6.61 20.31 -8.00
N ILE A 292 -6.88 21.40 -7.29
CA ILE A 292 -6.08 21.85 -6.13
C ILE A 292 -6.12 20.80 -5.00
N SER A 293 -7.28 20.14 -4.81
CA SER A 293 -7.45 18.97 -3.96
C SER A 293 -8.30 17.92 -4.69
N ILE A 294 -7.95 16.63 -4.53
CA ILE A 294 -8.70 15.49 -5.08
C ILE A 294 -9.74 14.98 -4.06
N LYS A 295 -9.99 15.70 -2.96
CA LYS A 295 -11.05 15.36 -2.00
C LYS A 295 -12.42 15.46 -2.67
N PHE A 296 -12.91 14.32 -3.16
CA PHE A 296 -14.30 14.17 -3.57
C PHE A 296 -15.18 14.33 -2.33
N ASN A 297 -15.77 15.50 -2.21
CA ASN A 297 -16.69 15.82 -1.14
C ASN A 297 -18.02 15.08 -1.41
N LYS A 298 -18.10 13.80 -1.03
CA LYS A 298 -19.33 12.98 -1.17
C LYS A 298 -20.56 13.67 -0.57
N GLY A 299 -20.37 14.54 0.42
CA GLY A 299 -21.43 15.34 1.03
C GLY A 299 -22.09 16.37 0.09
N ILE A 300 -21.34 16.96 -0.84
CA ILE A 300 -21.88 17.99 -1.76
C ILE A 300 -22.79 17.37 -2.82
N LEU A 301 -22.45 16.18 -3.32
CA LEU A 301 -23.28 15.49 -4.31
C LEU A 301 -24.63 15.08 -3.72
N ASN A 302 -24.63 14.53 -2.50
CA ASN A 302 -25.88 14.17 -1.80
C ASN A 302 -26.75 15.39 -1.49
N TYR A 303 -26.15 16.55 -1.17
CA TYR A 303 -26.90 17.79 -0.97
C TYR A 303 -27.53 18.30 -2.27
N ILE A 304 -26.82 18.21 -3.39
CA ILE A 304 -27.36 18.62 -4.70
C ILE A 304 -28.51 17.70 -5.13
N PHE A 305 -28.36 16.38 -4.96
CA PHE A 305 -29.43 15.42 -5.28
C PHE A 305 -30.65 15.58 -4.37
N SER A 306 -30.48 15.78 -3.06
CA SER A 306 -31.61 16.01 -2.15
C SER A 306 -32.34 17.32 -2.45
N SER A 307 -31.59 18.37 -2.82
CA SER A 307 -32.15 19.68 -3.20
C SER A 307 -32.95 19.61 -4.49
N ILE A 308 -32.45 18.91 -5.51
CA ILE A 308 -33.16 18.71 -6.79
C ILE A 308 -34.42 17.86 -6.57
N PHE A 309 -34.35 16.80 -5.75
CA PHE A 309 -35.51 15.98 -5.43
C PHE A 309 -36.60 16.79 -4.69
N ALA A 310 -36.20 17.63 -3.74
CA ALA A 310 -37.12 18.51 -3.02
C ALA A 310 -37.77 19.56 -3.94
N LEU A 311 -37.01 20.10 -4.90
CA LEU A 311 -37.52 21.06 -5.88
C LEU A 311 -38.53 20.43 -6.85
N ILE A 312 -38.26 19.21 -7.32
CA ILE A 312 -39.19 18.45 -8.19
C ILE A 312 -40.48 18.15 -7.44
N LEU A 313 -40.41 17.72 -6.17
CA LEU A 313 -41.58 17.50 -5.32
C LEU A 313 -42.41 18.78 -5.10
N ALA A 314 -41.76 19.94 -4.91
CA ALA A 314 -42.46 21.21 -4.72
C ALA A 314 -43.15 21.73 -5.99
N LEU A 315 -42.68 21.34 -7.18
CA LEU A 315 -43.28 21.69 -8.48
C LEU A 315 -44.38 20.70 -8.92
N SER A 316 -44.57 19.60 -8.19
CA SER A 316 -45.52 18.53 -8.50
C SER A 316 -46.84 18.64 -7.71
N ILE A 317 -47.00 19.70 -6.90
CA ILE A 317 -48.18 20.04 -6.10
C ILE A 317 -48.77 21.33 -6.67
#